data_AF-A0A9W6PR03-F1
#
_entry.id   AF-A0A9W6PR03-F1
#
_cell.length_a   1.000
_cell.length_b   1.000
_cell.length_c   1.000
_cell.angle_alpha   90.00
_cell.angle_beta   90.00
_cell.angle_gamma   90.00
#
_symmetry.space_group_name_H-M   'P 1'
#
loop_
_entity.id
_entity.type
_entity.pdbx_description
1 polymer ?
#
loop_
_entity_poly.entity_id
_entity_poly.type
_entity_poly.pdbx_seq_one_letter_code
_entity_poly.pdbx_strand_id
1 'polypeptide(L)' 'MEFYREMGEADDQAIGGVLRRWWLRAELYRDAEGDRIHAAVQVGTAPGTCASAVLRRLEAR' A
#
# COMPACT_ATOMS: atom_id res chain seq x y z
N MET A 1 -25.09 14.34 7.85
CA MET A 1 -24.73 13.98 9.24
C MET A 1 -24.47 12.50 9.44
N GLU A 2 -24.80 11.63 8.47
CA GLU A 2 -24.65 10.16 8.60
C GLU A 2 -23.20 9.69 8.80
N PHE A 3 -22.23 10.29 8.09
CA PHE A 3 -20.79 10.03 8.28
C PHE A 3 -20.30 10.26 9.71
N TYR A 4 -20.71 11.37 10.34
CA TYR A 4 -20.33 11.67 11.73
C TYR A 4 -21.04 10.77 12.74
N ARG A 5 -22.24 10.28 12.39
CA ARG A 5 -22.96 9.30 13.21
C ARG A 5 -22.29 7.94 13.15
N GLU A 6 -21.94 7.45 11.96
CA GLU A 6 -21.18 6.20 11.79
C GLU A 6 -19.81 6.25 12.47
N MET A 7 -19.11 7.38 12.40
CA MET A 7 -17.84 7.58 13.12
C MET A 7 -18.01 7.58 14.64
N GLY A 8 -19.16 8.05 15.16
CA GLY A 8 -19.46 8.04 16.59
C GLY A 8 -19.90 6.67 17.14
N GLU A 9 -20.40 5.79 16.27
CA GLU A 9 -20.83 4.42 16.60
C GLU A 9 -19.72 3.38 16.38
N ALA A 10 -18.60 3.76 15.76
CA ALA A 10 -17.48 2.87 15.52
C ALA A 10 -16.76 2.51 16.83
N ASP A 11 -16.52 1.23 17.07
CA ASP A 11 -15.77 0.79 18.24
C ASP A 11 -14.26 1.13 18.14
N ASP A 12 -13.58 1.11 19.29
CA ASP A 12 -12.16 1.41 19.40
C ASP A 12 -11.28 0.49 18.53
N GLN A 13 -11.71 -0.75 18.25
CA GLN A 13 -10.99 -1.69 17.41
C GLN A 13 -11.08 -1.29 15.93
N ALA A 14 -12.25 -0.88 15.46
CA ALA A 14 -12.48 -0.39 14.11
C ALA A 14 -11.68 0.89 13.86
N ILE A 15 -11.75 1.85 14.79
CA ILE A 15 -11.00 3.10 14.72
C ILE A 15 -9.49 2.82 14.77
N GLY A 16 -9.04 2.01 15.72
CA GLY A 16 -7.64 1.62 15.87
C GLY A 16 -7.09 0.89 14.66
N GLY A 17 -7.90 0.05 14.01
CA GLY A 17 -7.54 -0.66 12.78
C GLY A 17 -7.34 0.29 11.59
N VAL A 18 -8.22 1.28 11.41
CA VAL A 18 -8.07 2.31 10.37
C VAL A 18 -6.82 3.13 10.63
N LEU A 19 -6.63 3.65 11.84
CA LEU A 19 -5.48 4.47 12.19
C LEU A 19 -4.16 3.71 12.01
N ARG A 20 -4.10 2.44 12.40
CA ARG A 20 -2.92 1.60 12.23
C ARG A 20 -2.58 1.38 10.75
N ARG A 21 -3.57 1.14 9.89
CA ARG A 21 -3.36 1.01 8.43
C ARG A 21 -2.86 2.31 7.81
N TRP A 22 -3.45 3.43 8.21
CA TRP A 22 -3.01 4.75 7.74
C TRP A 22 -1.60 5.08 8.20
N TRP A 23 -1.27 4.79 9.46
CA TRP A 23 0.06 4.97 10.01
C TRP A 23 1.11 4.11 9.28
N LEU A 24 0.84 2.82 9.09
CA LEU A 24 1.74 1.93 8.35
C LEU A 24 1.96 2.41 6.91
N ARG A 25 0.91 2.92 6.26
CA ARG A 25 1.01 3.49 4.91
C ARG A 25 1.83 4.78 4.91
N ALA A 26 1.66 5.64 5.91
CA ALA A 26 2.45 6.86 6.06
C ALA A 26 3.94 6.54 6.28
N GLU A 27 4.26 5.56 7.12
CA GLU A 27 5.64 5.12 7.31
C GLU A 27 6.24 4.47 6.06
N LEU A 28 5.45 3.70 5.30
CA LEU A 28 5.89 3.17 4.00
C LEU A 28 6.25 4.30 3.01
N TYR A 29 5.48 5.39 3.00
CA TYR A 29 5.78 6.56 2.16
C TYR A 29 6.94 7.42 2.67
N ARG A 30 7.41 7.20 3.91
CA ARG A 30 8.60 7.85 4.45
C ARG A 30 9.87 7.05 4.18
N ASP A 31 9.75 5.86 3.61
CA ASP A 31 10.89 5.01 3.27
C ASP A 31 11.57 5.49 1.98
N ALA A 32 12.74 6.12 2.14
CA ALA A 32 13.58 6.57 1.04
C ALA A 32 14.10 5.43 0.15
N GLU A 33 14.11 4.18 0.64
CA GLU A 33 14.36 3.00 -0.21
C GLU A 33 13.15 2.71 -1.10
N GLY A 34 11.94 2.79 -0.54
CA GLY A 34 10.67 2.69 -1.27
C GLY A 34 10.56 3.69 -2.42
N ASP A 35 10.93 4.95 -2.18
CA ASP A 35 10.95 5.99 -3.22
C ASP A 35 11.95 5.67 -4.34
N ARG A 36 13.14 5.18 -3.99
CA ARG A 36 14.17 4.78 -4.96
C ARG A 36 13.71 3.61 -5.82
N ILE A 37 13.11 2.59 -5.21
CA ILE A 37 12.54 1.44 -5.93
C ILE A 37 11.39 1.89 -6.82
N HIS A 38 10.49 2.73 -6.32
CA HIS A 38 9.36 3.26 -7.10
C HIS A 38 9.86 4.01 -8.34
N ALA A 39 10.82 4.94 -8.18
CA ALA A 39 11.43 5.66 -9.28
C ALA A 39 12.10 4.71 -10.29
N ALA A 40 12.84 3.71 -9.82
CA ALA A 40 13.48 2.73 -10.68
C ALA A 40 12.45 1.89 -11.47
N VAL A 41 11.31 1.54 -10.86
CA VAL A 41 10.21 0.84 -11.57
C VAL A 41 9.62 1.72 -12.66
N GLN A 42 9.36 2.99 -12.37
CA GLN A 42 8.75 3.93 -13.33
C GLN A 42 9.65 4.24 -14.52
N VAL A 43 10.98 4.26 -14.33
CA VAL A 43 11.96 4.46 -15.41
C VAL A 43 12.39 3.13 -16.06
N GLY A 44 11.86 1.99 -15.57
CA GLY A 44 12.17 0.66 -16.13
C GLY A 44 13.58 0.14 -15.79
N THR A 45 14.21 0.68 -14.76
CA THR A 45 15.58 0.35 -14.32
C THR A 45 15.62 -0.44 -13.01
N ALA A 46 14.46 -0.75 -12.42
CA ALA A 46 14.38 -1.54 -11.20
C ALA A 46 15.00 -2.93 -11.40
N PRO A 47 15.88 -3.39 -10.49
CA PRO A 47 16.43 -4.73 -10.56
C PRO A 47 15.34 -5.78 -10.31
N GLY A 48 15.41 -6.89 -11.05
CA GLY A 48 14.45 -8.00 -10.94
C GLY A 48 13.46 -8.06 -12.09
N THR A 49 12.52 -9.00 -12.01
CA THR A 49 11.44 -9.15 -13.00
C THR A 49 10.19 -8.48 -12.46
N CYS A 50 9.51 -7.66 -13.28
CA CYS A 50 8.27 -7.02 -12.84
C CYS A 50 7.21 -8.07 -12.49
N ALA A 51 6.43 -7.80 -11.44
CA ALA A 51 5.43 -8.74 -10.93
C ALA A 51 4.44 -9.17 -12.03
N SER A 52 4.05 -8.27 -12.93
CA SER A 52 3.17 -8.58 -14.06
C SER A 52 3.79 -9.58 -15.05
N ALA A 53 5.09 -9.50 -15.32
CA ALA A 53 5.78 -10.49 -16.15
C ALA A 53 5.90 -11.86 -15.44
N VAL A 54 6.11 -11.87 -14.12
CA VAL A 54 6.09 -13.10 -13.32
C VAL A 54 4.70 -13.74 -13.33
N LEU A 55 3.64 -12.95 -13.11
CA LEU A 55 2.26 -13.43 -13.11
C LEU A 55 1.87 -13.99 -14.48
N ARG A 56 2.18 -13.29 -15.57
CA ARG A 56 1.93 -13.79 -16.93
C ARG A 56 2.65 -15.12 -17.21
N ARG A 57 3.86 -15.30 -16.67
CA ARG A 57 4.60 -16.57 -16.79
C ARG A 57 3.94 -17.70 -16.02
N LEU A 58 3.36 -17.40 -14.85
CA LEU A 58 2.65 -18.39 -14.04
C LEU A 58 1.31 -18.78 -14.67
N GLU A 59 0.62 -17.84 -15.32
CA GLU A 59 -0.63 -18.10 -16.05
C GLU A 59 -0.42 -18.90 -17.34
N ALA A 60 0.75 -18.78 -17.97
CA ALA A 60 1.10 -19.52 -19.18
C ALA A 60 1.60 -20.96 -18.92
N ARG A 61 1.52 -21.43 -17.67
CA ARG A 61 2.00 -22.74 -17.20
C ARG A 61 0.83 -23.61 -16.75
#